data_AF-Q0Q0H4-F1
#
_entry.id   AF-Q0Q0H4-F1
#
_cell.length_a   1.000
_cell.length_b   1.000
_cell.length_c   1.000
_cell.angle_alpha   90.00
_cell.angle_beta   90.00
_cell.angle_gamma   90.00
#
_symmetry.space_group_name_H-M   'P 1'
#
loop_
_entity.id
_entity.type
_entity.pdbx_description
1 polymer ?
#
loop_
_entity_poly.entity_id
_entity_poly.type
_entity_poly.pdbx_seq_one_letter_code
_entity_poly.pdbx_strand_id
1 'polypeptide(L)'
;FAYVKIEVGIDDMFNFETFGNSMICLFQITTSAGWDGLLAPILNSEPPDCDPNKVHPGSSVKGDCGNPSVGIFFFVSYIIISFLVVVNMYIAVILENFSVATEESAEPLSEDDFEMFYEVWEKF
;
A
#
# COMPACT_ATOMS: atom_id res chain seq x y z
N PHE A 1 5.86 5.53 16.98
CA PHE A 1 5.48 4.28 17.66
C PHE A 1 6.67 3.38 17.99
N ALA A 2 7.91 3.90 18.00
CA ALA A 2 9.12 3.11 18.24
C ALA A 2 9.17 2.41 19.59
N TYR A 3 8.60 3.02 20.63
CA TYR A 3 8.66 2.51 22.00
C TYR A 3 7.39 1.80 22.45
N VAL A 4 6.42 1.61 21.55
CA VAL A 4 5.16 0.92 21.90
C VAL A 4 5.48 -0.51 22.32
N LYS A 5 4.79 -0.99 23.34
CA LYS A 5 4.94 -2.36 23.84
C LYS A 5 4.82 -3.38 22.70
N ILE A 6 5.78 -4.30 22.66
CA ILE A 6 5.78 -5.45 21.74
C ILE A 6 4.60 -6.36 22.11
N GLU A 7 3.67 -6.53 21.17
CA GLU A 7 2.46 -7.32 21.32
C GLU A 7 1.87 -7.62 19.95
N VAL A 8 1.14 -8.74 19.84
CA VAL A 8 0.36 -9.17 18.67
C VAL A 8 1.14 -9.11 17.34
N GLY A 9 1.11 -7.97 16.64
CA GLY A 9 1.76 -7.77 15.33
C GLY A 9 3.02 -6.92 15.37
N ILE A 10 3.41 -6.37 16.53
CA ILE A 10 4.69 -5.70 16.73
C ILE A 10 5.69 -6.71 17.29
N ASP A 11 6.78 -6.95 16.58
CA ASP A 11 7.88 -7.86 16.97
C ASP A 11 9.27 -7.29 16.59
N ASP A 12 10.34 -8.07 16.76
CA ASP A 12 11.72 -7.63 16.50
C ASP A 12 11.99 -7.27 15.02
N MET A 13 11.16 -7.75 14.08
CA MET A 13 11.28 -7.49 12.64
C MET A 13 10.23 -6.50 12.13
N PHE A 14 8.98 -6.62 12.60
CA PHE A 14 7.84 -5.77 12.25
C PHE A 14 7.58 -4.77 13.37
N ASN A 15 8.33 -3.67 13.36
CA ASN A 15 8.16 -2.59 14.33
C ASN A 15 8.46 -1.21 13.72
N PHE A 16 8.31 -0.17 14.54
CA PHE A 16 8.58 1.21 14.17
C PHE A 16 9.83 1.79 14.84
N GLU A 17 10.79 0.93 15.22
CA GLU A 17 12.04 1.35 15.89
C GLU A 17 13.04 1.98 14.93
N THR A 18 13.14 1.41 13.73
CA THR A 18 14.06 1.89 12.67
C THR A 18 13.28 2.29 11.42
N PHE A 19 13.93 3.08 10.56
CA PHE A 19 13.36 3.46 9.28
C PHE A 19 13.04 2.23 8.40
N GLY A 20 13.95 1.26 8.33
CA GLY A 20 13.77 0.04 7.53
C GLY A 20 12.59 -0.79 8.00
N ASN A 21 12.51 -1.07 9.31
CA ASN A 21 11.41 -1.83 9.90
C ASN A 21 10.07 -1.11 9.67
N SER A 22 10.05 0.22 9.84
CA SER A 22 8.86 1.04 9.57
C SER A 22 8.42 0.92 8.10
N MET A 23 9.35 0.94 7.15
CA MET A 23 9.04 0.79 5.73
C MET A 23 8.47 -0.59 5.39
N ILE A 24 8.97 -1.66 6.03
CA ILE A 24 8.43 -3.01 5.86
C ILE A 24 6.99 -3.09 6.39
N CYS A 25 6.72 -2.54 7.58
CA CYS A 25 5.36 -2.47 8.13
C CYS A 25 4.42 -1.70 7.21
N LEU A 26 4.83 -0.54 6.70
CA LEU A 26 4.03 0.27 5.78
C LEU A 26 3.76 -0.45 4.45
N PHE A 27 4.76 -1.15 3.91
CA PHE A 27 4.59 -1.98 2.72
C PHE A 27 3.54 -3.08 2.95
N GLN A 28 3.57 -3.76 4.10
CA GLN A 28 2.56 -4.76 4.46
C GLN A 28 1.15 -4.14 4.57
N ILE A 29 1.03 -2.97 5.21
CA ILE A 29 -0.27 -2.29 5.37
C ILE A 29 -0.83 -1.82 4.01
N THR A 30 0.03 -1.53 3.03
CA THR A 30 -0.40 -1.14 1.67
C THR A 30 -1.25 -2.24 1.00
N THR A 31 -1.03 -3.51 1.35
CA THR A 31 -1.85 -4.63 0.89
C THR A 31 -3.01 -4.95 1.83
N SER A 32 -3.36 -4.02 2.73
CA SER A 32 -4.35 -4.15 3.81
C SER A 32 -4.17 -5.35 4.75
N ALA A 33 -2.95 -5.92 4.81
CA ALA A 33 -2.66 -7.10 5.61
C ALA A 33 -2.07 -6.74 6.98
N GLY A 34 -2.60 -7.35 8.05
CA GLY A 34 -2.03 -7.28 9.42
C GLY A 34 -1.95 -5.88 10.04
N TRP A 35 -2.67 -4.89 9.50
CA TRP A 35 -2.72 -3.52 10.02
C TRP A 35 -3.39 -3.46 11.39
N ASP A 36 -4.35 -4.35 11.64
CA ASP A 36 -5.07 -4.50 12.91
C ASP A 36 -4.14 -5.00 14.02
N GLY A 37 -3.27 -5.97 13.70
CA GLY A 37 -2.25 -6.47 14.63
C GLY A 37 -1.18 -5.43 14.97
N LEU A 38 -0.83 -4.56 14.02
CA LEU A 38 0.09 -3.43 14.25
C LEU A 38 -0.58 -2.28 15.03
N LEU A 39 -1.90 -2.07 14.84
CA LEU A 39 -2.64 -1.03 15.54
C LEU A 39 -2.95 -1.42 16.99
N ALA A 40 -3.24 -2.69 17.27
CA ALA A 40 -3.70 -3.13 18.60
C ALA A 40 -2.79 -2.68 19.76
N PRO A 41 -1.46 -2.86 19.73
CA PRO A 41 -0.59 -2.41 20.82
C PRO A 41 -0.54 -0.89 20.96
N ILE A 42 -0.80 -0.14 19.88
CA ILE A 42 -0.80 1.32 19.85
C ILE A 42 -2.06 1.89 20.53
N LEU A 43 -3.12 1.07 20.65
CA LEU A 43 -4.34 1.43 21.38
C LEU A 43 -4.19 1.31 22.91
N ASN A 44 -3.11 0.71 23.41
CA ASN A 44 -2.86 0.59 24.85
C ASN A 44 -2.37 1.94 25.39
N SER A 45 -3.20 2.63 26.18
CA SER A 45 -2.88 3.95 26.74
C SER A 45 -2.61 3.98 28.24
N GLU A 46 -3.05 2.97 28.99
CA GLU A 46 -2.96 2.95 30.45
C GLU A 46 -2.58 1.55 30.99
N PRO A 47 -2.07 1.45 32.23
CA PRO A 47 -1.89 0.17 32.92
C PRO A 47 -3.23 -0.56 33.12
N PRO A 48 -3.28 -1.91 33.04
CA PRO A 48 -2.16 -2.86 33.01
C PRO A 48 -1.62 -3.15 31.60
N ASP A 49 -2.21 -2.57 30.55
CA ASP A 49 -1.90 -2.93 29.16
C ASP A 49 -0.55 -2.36 28.70
N CYS A 50 -0.11 -1.23 29.27
CA CYS A 50 1.22 -0.65 29.10
C CYS A 50 1.78 -0.06 30.41
N ASP A 51 3.08 0.25 30.43
CA ASP A 51 3.77 0.91 31.54
C ASP A 51 4.25 2.31 31.10
N PRO A 52 3.68 3.41 31.63
CA PRO A 52 4.09 4.77 31.28
C PRO A 52 5.48 5.16 31.81
N ASN A 53 6.05 4.39 32.73
CA ASN A 53 7.32 4.66 33.38
C ASN A 53 8.45 3.70 32.96
N LYS A 54 8.19 2.83 31.98
CA LYS A 54 9.19 1.87 31.49
C LYS A 54 10.46 2.57 31.06
N VAL A 55 11.59 2.13 31.60
CA VAL A 55 12.91 2.69 31.32
C VAL A 55 13.50 1.97 30.12
N HIS A 56 13.91 2.74 29.11
CA HIS A 56 14.61 2.23 27.92
C HIS A 56 16.10 2.57 28.04
N PRO A 57 16.99 1.58 28.27
CA PRO A 57 18.42 1.84 28.42
C PRO A 57 19.00 2.59 27.21
N GLY A 58 19.68 3.71 27.45
CA GLY A 58 20.28 4.53 26.38
C GLY A 58 19.33 5.55 25.73
N SER A 59 18.08 5.64 26.18
CA SER A 59 17.12 6.68 25.74
C SER A 59 16.62 7.50 26.91
N SER A 60 16.33 8.79 26.68
CA SER A 60 15.67 9.65 27.66
C SER A 60 14.14 9.48 27.69
N VAL A 61 13.59 8.75 26.72
CA VAL A 61 12.14 8.48 26.61
C VAL A 61 11.73 7.46 27.66
N LYS A 62 10.58 7.69 28.29
CA LYS A 62 9.98 6.78 29.26
C LYS A 62 8.61 6.34 28.77
N GLY A 63 8.28 5.10 29.10
CA GLY A 63 6.99 4.49 28.84
C GLY A 63 6.93 3.71 27.54
N ASP A 64 6.01 2.75 27.48
CA ASP A 64 5.69 1.96 26.28
C ASP A 64 4.22 2.02 25.86
N CYS A 65 3.49 3.00 26.38
CA CYS A 65 2.10 3.27 26.01
C CYS A 65 2.01 3.93 24.63
N GLY A 66 1.00 3.52 23.86
CA GLY A 66 0.62 4.14 22.61
C GLY A 66 -0.28 5.36 22.80
N ASN A 67 -0.69 5.96 21.69
CA ASN A 67 -1.68 7.03 21.65
C ASN A 67 -2.83 6.58 20.75
N PRO A 68 -4.00 6.21 21.32
CA PRO A 68 -5.09 5.64 20.54
C PRO A 68 -5.58 6.57 19.43
N SER A 69 -5.75 7.87 19.73
CA SER A 69 -6.25 8.83 18.74
C SER A 69 -5.30 9.02 17.57
N VAL A 70 -4.00 9.18 17.84
CA VAL A 70 -2.98 9.36 16.79
C VAL A 70 -2.76 8.05 16.03
N GLY A 71 -2.80 6.90 16.72
CA GLY A 71 -2.70 5.58 16.11
C GLY A 71 -3.83 5.31 15.12
N ILE A 72 -5.09 5.49 15.55
CA ILE A 72 -6.26 5.32 14.69
C ILE A 72 -6.17 6.25 13.47
N PHE A 73 -5.85 7.53 13.69
CA PHE A 73 -5.74 8.49 12.59
C PHE A 73 -4.64 8.08 11.58
N PHE A 74 -3.46 7.68 12.06
CA PHE A 74 -2.35 7.27 11.21
C PHE A 74 -2.71 6.04 10.35
N PHE A 75 -3.20 4.97 10.96
CA PHE A 75 -3.52 3.73 10.24
C PHE A 75 -4.68 3.92 9.27
N VAL A 76 -5.77 4.55 9.71
CA VAL A 76 -6.96 4.74 8.87
C VAL A 76 -6.65 5.67 7.70
N SER A 77 -5.96 6.79 7.93
CA SER A 77 -5.57 7.69 6.84
C SER A 77 -4.63 7.01 5.84
N TYR A 78 -3.65 6.23 6.33
CA TYR A 78 -2.73 5.50 5.45
C TYR A 78 -3.46 4.44 4.60
N ILE A 79 -4.39 3.68 5.18
CA ILE A 79 -5.20 2.69 4.45
C ILE A 79 -6.05 3.36 3.37
N ILE A 80 -6.70 4.49 3.68
CA ILE A 80 -7.52 5.20 2.70
C ILE A 80 -6.65 5.73 1.55
N ILE A 81 -5.54 6.40 1.86
CA ILE A 81 -4.65 6.97 0.83
C ILE A 81 -4.03 5.87 -0.04
N SER A 82 -3.50 4.81 0.58
CA SER A 82 -2.91 3.68 -0.15
C SER A 82 -3.94 2.97 -1.04
N PHE A 83 -5.16 2.74 -0.53
CA PHE A 83 -6.23 2.16 -1.32
C PHE A 83 -6.57 3.01 -2.54
N LEU A 84 -6.72 4.33 -2.40
CA LEU A 84 -6.99 5.22 -3.52
C LEU A 84 -5.85 5.20 -4.56
N VAL A 85 -4.59 5.18 -4.12
CA VAL A 85 -3.44 5.10 -5.02
C VAL A 85 -3.42 3.77 -5.78
N VAL A 86 -3.59 2.64 -5.08
CA VAL A 86 -3.57 1.30 -5.69
C VAL A 86 -4.72 1.13 -6.68
N VAL A 87 -5.93 1.56 -6.33
CA VAL A 87 -7.10 1.49 -7.23
C VAL A 87 -6.89 2.35 -8.47
N ASN A 88 -6.41 3.59 -8.31
CA ASN A 88 -6.17 4.48 -9.45
C ASN A 88 -5.06 3.94 -10.37
N MET A 89 -3.98 3.40 -9.80
CA MET A 89 -2.94 2.72 -10.56
C MET A 89 -3.51 1.53 -11.33
N TYR A 90 -4.34 0.69 -10.69
CA TYR A 90 -4.96 -0.47 -11.32
C TYR A 90 -5.88 -0.08 -12.48
N ILE A 91 -6.72 0.95 -12.30
CA ILE A 91 -7.57 1.48 -13.38
C ILE A 91 -6.71 1.97 -14.55
N ALA A 92 -5.64 2.73 -14.28
CA ALA A 92 -4.75 3.24 -15.32
C ALA A 92 -4.11 2.09 -16.14
N VAL A 93 -3.57 1.09 -15.45
CA VAL A 93 -2.96 -0.10 -16.10
C VAL A 93 -3.99 -0.85 -16.95
N ILE A 94 -5.22 -1.02 -16.45
CA ILE A 94 -6.28 -1.66 -17.22
C ILE A 94 -6.60 -0.87 -18.48
N LEU A 95 -6.80 0.44 -18.37
CA LEU A 95 -7.14 1.29 -19.51
C LEU A 95 -6.04 1.28 -20.57
N GLU A 96 -4.77 1.31 -20.15
CA GLU A 96 -3.62 1.20 -21.04
C GLU A 96 -3.62 -0.13 -21.81
N ASN A 97 -3.83 -1.25 -21.11
CA ASN A 97 -3.92 -2.57 -21.75
C ASN A 97 -5.10 -2.66 -22.73
N PHE A 98 -6.27 -2.13 -22.37
CA PHE A 98 -7.43 -2.10 -23.28
C PHE A 98 -7.18 -1.19 -24.49
N SER A 99 -6.49 -0.07 -24.30
CA SER A 99 -6.12 0.82 -25.40
C SER A 99 -5.21 0.10 -26.40
N VAL A 100 -4.16 -0.58 -25.92
CA VAL A 100 -3.24 -1.36 -26.76
C VAL A 100 -3.97 -2.47 -27.51
N ALA A 101 -4.81 -3.25 -26.82
CA ALA A 101 -5.59 -4.30 -27.47
C ALA A 101 -6.58 -3.76 -28.52
N THR A 102 -7.14 -2.56 -28.28
CA THR A 102 -8.03 -1.92 -29.24
C THR A 102 -7.26 -1.47 -30.47
N GLU A 103 -6.06 -0.89 -30.33
CA GLU A 103 -5.17 -0.53 -31.43
C GLU A 103 -4.75 -1.75 -32.27
N GLU A 104 -4.40 -2.88 -31.64
CA GLU A 104 -4.09 -4.13 -32.37
C GLU A 104 -5.29 -4.70 -33.14
N SER A 105 -6.51 -4.50 -32.63
CA SER A 105 -7.74 -4.95 -33.32
C SER A 105 -8.28 -3.93 -34.34
N ALA A 106 -7.87 -2.68 -34.19
CA ALA A 106 -8.18 -1.57 -35.08
C ALA A 106 -6.98 -1.33 -36.01
N GLU A 107 -6.66 -2.32 -36.83
CA GLU A 107 -6.13 -2.04 -38.16
C GLU A 107 -7.37 -1.78 -39.06
N PRO A 108 -7.85 -0.53 -39.19
CA PRO A 108 -8.77 -0.24 -40.27
C PRO A 108 -8.01 -0.49 -41.56
N LEU A 109 -8.60 -1.28 -42.47
CA LEU A 109 -8.09 -1.41 -43.84
C LEU A 109 -7.79 0.00 -44.36
N SER A 110 -6.52 0.23 -44.69
CA SER A 110 -6.08 1.51 -45.22
C SER A 110 -6.50 1.61 -46.68
N GLU A 111 -6.53 2.83 -47.22
CA GLU A 111 -6.84 3.06 -48.64
C GLU A 111 -5.85 2.31 -49.55
N ASP A 112 -4.59 2.18 -49.11
CA ASP A 112 -3.54 1.39 -49.77
C ASP A 112 -3.87 -0.11 -49.82
N ASP A 113 -4.50 -0.66 -48.77
CA ASP A 113 -4.93 -2.07 -48.74
C ASP A 113 -6.09 -2.32 -49.73
N PHE A 114 -6.99 -1.34 -49.87
CA PHE A 114 -8.06 -1.40 -50.86
C PHE A 114 -7.52 -1.25 -52.29
N GLU A 115 -6.54 -0.39 -52.52
CA GLU A 115 -5.91 -0.20 -53.83
C GLU A 115 -5.15 -1.47 -54.27
N MET A 116 -4.38 -2.08 -53.36
CA MET A 116 -3.75 -3.39 -53.58
C MET A 116 -4.78 -4.47 -53.93
N PHE A 117 -5.90 -4.50 -53.21
CA PHE A 117 -6.98 -5.45 -53.49
C PHE A 117 -7.55 -5.25 -54.91
N TYR A 118 -7.82 -4.01 -55.32
CA TYR A 118 -8.35 -3.71 -56.66
C TYR A 118 -7.37 -4.07 -57.77
N GLU A 119 -6.07 -3.78 -57.62
CA GLU A 119 -5.05 -4.14 -58.61
C GLU A 119 -4.94 -5.64 -58.84
N VAL A 120 -5.11 -6.45 -57.78
CA VAL A 120 -5.08 -7.91 -57.89
C VAL A 120 -6.37 -8.42 -58.51
N TRP A 121 -7.53 -7.87 -58.12
CA TRP A 121 -8.83 -8.27 -58.63
C TRP A 121 -8.99 -7.99 -60.13
N GLU A 122 -8.46 -6.88 -60.64
CA GLU A 122 -8.52 -6.52 -62.07
C GLU A 122 -7.80 -7.53 -62.98
N LYS A 123 -6.86 -8.32 -62.43
CA LYS A 123 -6.10 -9.33 -63.18
C LYS A 123 -6.84 -10.66 -63.35
N PHE A 124 -7.99 -10.85 -62.71
CA PHE A 124 -8.86 -12.03 -62.83
C PHE A 124 -10.12 -11.72 -63.64
#